data_AF-A0A842LRI9-F1
#
_entry.id   AF-A0A842LRI9-F1
#
_cell.length_a   1.000
_cell.length_b   1.000
_cell.length_c   1.000
_cell.angle_alpha   90.00
_cell.angle_beta   90.00
_cell.angle_gamma   90.00
#
_symmetry.space_group_name_H-M   'P 1'
#
loop_
_entity.id
_entity.type
_entity.pdbx_description
1 polymer ?
#
loop_
_entity_poly.entity_id
_entity_poly.type
_entity_poly.pdbx_seq_one_letter_code
_entity_poly.pdbx_strand_id
1 'polypeptide(L)'
;ALIFMGFLFLSYFYSAPPLRFKERPFLDFSSNYLYIMPGIFAYNLASGALPDPLILFAGYCHVAAMHIFSAVPDTEYDRIAGINTTPVFIGRRPALAISAFFWLLLSIITVCITGFHPLSFLVFIYPAFSLSVLLIRRIRIEKIYWYLPHVNTALGGLLFLALINYRVFHWI
;
A
#
# COMPACT_ATOMS: atom_id res chain seq x y z
N ALA A 1 2.11 -1.43 -23.63
CA ALA A 1 0.67 -1.50 -23.93
C ALA A 1 -0.12 -2.20 -22.82
N LEU A 2 0.18 -3.46 -22.48
CA LEU A 2 -0.55 -4.25 -21.48
C LEU A 2 -0.61 -3.60 -20.08
N ILE A 3 0.50 -3.06 -19.57
CA ILE A 3 0.54 -2.40 -18.25
C ILE A 3 -0.45 -1.22 -18.21
N PHE A 4 -0.44 -0.38 -19.25
CA PHE A 4 -1.33 0.77 -19.34
C PHE A 4 -2.81 0.35 -19.46
N MET A 5 -3.11 -0.69 -20.24
CA MET A 5 -4.47 -1.25 -20.30
C MET A 5 -4.93 -1.79 -18.95
N GLY A 6 -4.06 -2.50 -18.22
CA GLY A 6 -4.36 -2.98 -16.88
C GLY A 6 -4.62 -1.84 -15.89
N PHE A 7 -3.85 -0.75 -15.99
CA PHE A 7 -4.08 0.46 -15.20
C PHE A 7 -5.45 1.06 -15.49
N LEU A 8 -5.77 1.29 -16.76
CA LEU A 8 -7.08 1.81 -17.16
C LEU A 8 -8.23 0.90 -16.74
N PHE A 9 -8.06 -0.41 -16.87
CA PHE A 9 -9.02 -1.41 -16.45
C PHE A 9 -9.31 -1.32 -14.95
N LEU A 10 -8.26 -1.34 -14.11
CA LEU A 10 -8.42 -1.23 -12.67
C LEU A 10 -8.99 0.14 -12.28
N SER A 11 -8.51 1.24 -12.86
CA SER A 11 -9.02 2.58 -12.58
C SER A 11 -10.50 2.73 -12.90
N TYR A 12 -10.95 2.24 -14.06
CA TYR A 12 -12.34 2.29 -14.47
C TYR A 12 -13.21 1.40 -13.57
N PHE A 13 -12.86 0.11 -13.47
CA PHE A 13 -13.67 -0.86 -12.76
C PHE A 13 -13.53 -0.81 -11.24
N TYR A 14 -12.64 0.02 -10.69
CA TYR A 14 -12.65 0.33 -9.26
C TYR A 14 -13.98 0.96 -8.84
N SER A 15 -14.52 1.86 -9.68
CA SER A 15 -15.75 2.62 -9.36
C SER A 15 -16.93 2.33 -10.29
N ALA A 16 -16.69 1.91 -11.54
CA ALA A 16 -17.74 1.75 -12.55
C ALA A 16 -18.33 0.32 -12.60
N PRO A 17 -19.62 0.18 -12.91
CA PRO A 17 -20.23 -1.12 -13.19
C PRO A 17 -19.64 -1.78 -14.47
N PRO A 18 -19.75 -3.12 -14.61
CA PRO A 18 -20.43 -4.05 -13.70
C PRO A 18 -19.55 -4.58 -12.56
N LEU A 19 -18.25 -4.30 -12.57
CA LEU A 19 -17.33 -4.85 -11.58
C LEU A 19 -17.33 -4.05 -10.28
N ARG A 20 -17.05 -2.75 -10.32
CA ARG A 20 -17.05 -1.84 -9.17
C ARG A 20 -16.33 -2.43 -7.94
N PHE A 21 -15.02 -2.67 -8.08
CA PHE A 21 -14.20 -3.42 -7.11
C PHE A 21 -14.23 -2.87 -5.69
N LYS A 22 -14.40 -1.55 -5.52
CA LYS A 22 -14.46 -0.92 -4.19
C LYS A 22 -15.58 -1.47 -3.28
N GLU A 23 -16.59 -2.13 -3.84
CA GLU A 23 -17.72 -2.73 -3.11
C GLU A 23 -17.61 -4.25 -2.97
N ARG A 24 -16.48 -4.84 -3.39
CA ARG A 24 -16.26 -6.28 -3.37
C ARG A 24 -15.18 -6.61 -2.35
N PRO A 25 -15.51 -7.30 -1.24
CA PRO A 25 -14.52 -7.69 -0.25
C PRO A 25 -13.35 -8.45 -0.89
N PHE A 26 -12.16 -8.21 -0.38
CA PHE A 26 -10.85 -8.64 -0.86
C PHE A 26 -10.41 -8.02 -2.19
N LEU A 27 -11.32 -7.85 -3.15
CA LEU A 27 -11.03 -7.19 -4.41
C LEU A 27 -10.90 -5.67 -4.26
N ASP A 28 -11.55 -5.08 -3.25
CA ASP A 28 -11.42 -3.67 -2.89
C ASP A 28 -9.94 -3.28 -2.71
N PHE A 29 -9.22 -3.95 -1.80
CA PHE A 29 -7.79 -3.67 -1.60
C PHE A 29 -6.92 -4.28 -2.69
N SER A 30 -7.26 -5.43 -3.26
CA SER A 30 -6.41 -6.02 -4.31
C SER A 30 -6.39 -5.17 -5.58
N SER A 31 -7.52 -4.57 -5.95
CA SER A 31 -7.61 -3.68 -7.11
C SER A 31 -6.81 -2.38 -6.95
N ASN A 32 -6.41 -2.01 -5.72
CA ASN A 32 -5.51 -0.89 -5.47
C ASN A 32 -4.08 -1.12 -5.99
N TYR A 33 -3.78 -2.28 -6.58
CA TYR A 33 -2.59 -2.46 -7.42
C TYR A 33 -2.46 -1.33 -8.48
N LEU A 34 -3.59 -0.73 -8.89
CA LEU A 34 -3.65 0.45 -9.77
C LEU A 34 -2.69 1.58 -9.33
N TYR A 35 -2.45 1.77 -8.03
CA TYR A 35 -1.62 2.86 -7.50
C TYR A 35 -0.13 2.70 -7.81
N ILE A 36 0.36 1.48 -8.02
CA ILE A 36 1.78 1.26 -8.40
C ILE A 36 1.96 1.10 -9.91
N MET A 37 0.89 0.89 -10.68
CA MET A 37 0.98 0.68 -12.13
C MET A 37 1.64 1.83 -12.91
N PRO A 38 1.41 3.13 -12.59
CA PRO A 38 2.14 4.21 -13.24
C PRO A 38 3.66 4.09 -13.05
N GLY A 39 4.12 3.68 -11.86
CA GLY A 39 5.54 3.45 -11.59
C GLY A 39 6.11 2.27 -12.38
N ILE A 40 5.37 1.17 -12.46
CA ILE A 40 5.74 -0.02 -13.27
C ILE A 40 5.85 0.38 -14.75
N PHE A 41 4.87 1.16 -15.24
CA PHE A 41 4.85 1.62 -16.63
C PHE A 41 6.04 2.55 -16.92
N ALA A 42 6.33 3.51 -16.05
CA ALA A 42 7.46 4.40 -16.20
C ALA A 42 8.81 3.65 -16.17
N TYR A 43 8.97 2.69 -15.25
CA TYR A 43 10.16 1.84 -15.22
C TYR A 43 10.33 1.05 -16.52
N ASN A 44 9.24 0.48 -17.05
CA ASN A 44 9.27 -0.26 -18.30
C ASN A 44 9.64 0.60 -19.50
N LEU A 45 9.13 1.84 -19.57
CA LEU A 45 9.51 2.80 -20.60
C LEU A 45 10.99 3.21 -20.51
N ALA A 46 11.51 3.39 -19.29
CA ALA A 46 12.88 3.85 -19.09
C ALA A 46 13.93 2.73 -19.27
N SER A 47 13.64 1.51 -18.82
CA SER A 47 14.60 0.40 -18.78
C SER A 47 14.42 -0.65 -19.88
N GLY A 48 13.25 -0.68 -20.54
CA GLY A 48 12.87 -1.76 -21.46
C GLY A 48 12.51 -3.09 -20.77
N ALA A 49 12.58 -3.19 -19.44
CA ALA A 49 12.29 -4.39 -18.67
C ALA A 49 11.15 -4.16 -17.65
N LEU A 50 10.62 -5.23 -17.06
CA LEU A 50 9.75 -5.12 -15.89
C LEU A 50 10.59 -5.06 -14.62
N PRO A 51 10.11 -4.40 -13.54
CA PRO A 51 10.74 -4.52 -12.24
C PRO A 51 10.77 -5.98 -11.77
N ASP A 52 11.72 -6.30 -10.90
CA ASP A 52 11.79 -7.61 -10.27
C ASP A 52 10.42 -8.00 -9.64
N PRO A 53 9.92 -9.23 -9.87
CA PRO A 53 8.63 -9.68 -9.32
C PRO A 53 8.49 -9.49 -7.81
N LEU A 54 9.59 -9.59 -7.06
CA LEU A 54 9.59 -9.39 -5.61
C LEU A 54 9.36 -7.90 -5.25
N ILE A 55 9.86 -6.96 -6.06
CA ILE A 55 9.58 -5.52 -5.92
C ILE A 55 8.11 -5.25 -6.23
N LEU A 56 7.57 -5.88 -7.29
CA LEU A 56 6.15 -5.78 -7.64
C LEU A 56 5.25 -6.29 -6.51
N PHE A 57 5.63 -7.41 -5.89
CA PHE A 57 4.92 -7.99 -4.76
C PHE A 57 5.02 -7.11 -3.50
N ALA A 58 6.20 -6.55 -3.21
CA ALA A 58 6.36 -5.59 -2.12
C ALA A 58 5.48 -4.35 -2.32
N GLY A 59 5.43 -3.81 -3.54
CA GLY A 59 4.54 -2.71 -3.91
C GLY A 59 3.06 -3.06 -3.69
N TYR A 60 2.65 -4.27 -4.06
CA TYR A 60 1.31 -4.78 -3.79
C TYR A 60 1.00 -4.83 -2.29
N CYS A 61 1.91 -5.41 -1.50
CA CYS A 61 1.76 -5.47 -0.03
C CYS A 61 1.55 -4.07 0.56
N HIS A 62 2.28 -3.06 0.09
CA HIS A 62 2.12 -1.68 0.56
C HIS A 62 0.72 -1.13 0.26
N VAL A 63 0.28 -1.18 -1.00
CA VAL A 63 -1.01 -0.57 -1.40
C VAL A 63 -2.20 -1.34 -0.85
N ALA A 64 -2.12 -2.67 -0.74
CA ALA A 64 -3.15 -3.49 -0.10
C ALA A 64 -3.31 -3.11 1.38
N ALA A 65 -2.21 -3.08 2.13
CA ALA A 65 -2.23 -2.72 3.54
C ALA A 65 -2.72 -1.28 3.77
N MET A 66 -2.28 -0.34 2.94
CA MET A 66 -2.68 1.06 3.02
C MET A 66 -4.18 1.22 2.76
N HIS A 67 -4.71 0.59 1.71
CA HIS A 67 -6.14 0.63 1.41
C HIS A 67 -6.99 0.08 2.56
N ILE A 68 -6.61 -1.09 3.09
CA ILE A 68 -7.34 -1.69 4.22
C ILE A 68 -7.28 -0.76 5.44
N PHE A 69 -6.10 -0.24 5.78
CA PHE A 69 -5.94 0.63 6.95
C PHE A 69 -6.77 1.91 6.84
N SER A 70 -6.86 2.52 5.65
CA SER A 70 -7.70 3.70 5.42
C SER A 70 -9.20 3.38 5.41
N ALA A 71 -9.60 2.17 5.01
CA ALA A 71 -11.02 1.79 4.97
C ALA A 71 -11.59 1.43 6.36
N VAL A 72 -10.75 1.02 7.32
CA VAL A 72 -11.19 0.67 8.68
C VAL A 72 -11.95 1.79 9.41
N PRO A 73 -11.49 3.06 9.48
CA PRO A 73 -12.27 4.14 10.12
C PRO A 73 -13.63 4.37 9.46
N ASP A 74 -13.78 4.02 8.18
CA ASP A 74 -14.98 4.31 7.38
C ASP A 74 -16.03 3.18 7.43
N THR A 75 -15.75 2.08 8.15
CA THR A 75 -16.59 0.87 8.21
C THR A 75 -18.08 1.16 8.48
N GLU A 76 -18.40 2.06 9.41
CA GLU A 76 -19.80 2.38 9.73
C GLU A 76 -20.47 3.17 8.61
N TYR A 77 -19.76 4.15 8.05
CA TYR A 77 -20.27 4.99 6.96
C TYR A 77 -20.47 4.17 5.67
N ASP A 78 -19.53 3.28 5.35
CA ASP A 78 -19.63 2.35 4.23
C ASP A 78 -20.84 1.44 4.38
N ARG A 79 -21.09 0.91 5.60
CA ARG A 79 -22.26 0.08 5.87
C ARG A 79 -23.58 0.84 5.64
N ILE A 80 -23.67 2.07 6.14
CA ILE A 80 -24.85 2.93 5.95
C ILE A 80 -25.07 3.25 4.47
N ALA A 81 -23.98 3.45 3.72
CA ALA A 81 -24.02 3.71 2.28
C ALA A 81 -24.27 2.46 1.42
N GLY A 82 -24.37 1.27 2.02
CA GLY A 82 -24.53 0.00 1.29
C GLY A 82 -23.28 -0.47 0.55
N ILE A 83 -22.09 0.05 0.91
CA ILE A 83 -20.81 -0.31 0.31
C ILE A 83 -20.18 -1.44 1.13
N ASN A 84 -20.04 -2.62 0.52
CA ASN A 84 -19.51 -3.80 1.22
C ASN A 84 -17.98 -3.91 1.06
N THR A 85 -17.23 -3.03 1.72
CA THR A 85 -15.76 -3.12 1.76
C THR A 85 -15.28 -4.30 2.62
N THR A 86 -14.00 -4.65 2.52
CA THR A 86 -13.39 -5.70 3.35
C THR A 86 -13.63 -5.45 4.84
N PRO A 87 -13.35 -4.27 5.43
CA PRO A 87 -13.64 -4.02 6.84
C PRO A 87 -15.12 -4.13 7.21
N VAL A 88 -16.05 -3.82 6.30
CA VAL A 88 -17.49 -4.03 6.51
C VAL A 88 -17.81 -5.52 6.59
N PHE A 89 -17.23 -6.32 5.69
CA PHE A 89 -17.49 -7.76 5.59
C PHE A 89 -16.88 -8.59 6.72
N ILE A 90 -15.59 -8.40 7.03
CA ILE A 90 -14.88 -9.20 8.06
C ILE A 90 -14.80 -8.51 9.42
N GLY A 91 -15.06 -7.19 9.47
CA GLY A 91 -14.93 -6.39 10.68
C GLY A 91 -13.54 -5.77 10.89
N ARG A 92 -13.49 -4.79 11.79
CA ARG A 92 -12.31 -3.95 12.06
C ARG A 92 -11.04 -4.72 12.48
N ARG A 93 -11.15 -5.65 13.43
CA ARG A 93 -9.97 -6.36 13.97
C ARG A 93 -9.26 -7.23 12.94
N PRO A 94 -9.94 -8.15 12.22
CA PRO A 94 -9.28 -8.95 11.20
C PRO A 94 -8.80 -8.09 10.03
N ALA A 95 -9.50 -7.02 9.65
CA ALA A 95 -8.99 -6.07 8.65
C ALA A 95 -7.65 -5.44 9.07
N LEU A 96 -7.53 -4.98 10.32
CA LEU A 96 -6.25 -4.48 10.85
C LEU A 96 -5.17 -5.56 10.87
N ALA A 97 -5.50 -6.80 11.24
CA ALA A 97 -4.55 -7.90 11.19
C ALA A 97 -4.03 -8.18 9.76
N ILE A 98 -4.91 -8.15 8.75
CA ILE A 98 -4.51 -8.30 7.33
C ILE A 98 -3.62 -7.12 6.89
N SER A 99 -3.98 -5.89 7.26
CA SER A 99 -3.15 -4.71 6.99
C SER A 99 -1.75 -4.83 7.62
N ALA A 100 -1.68 -5.25 8.88
CA ALA A 100 -0.42 -5.48 9.59
C ALA A 100 0.41 -6.58 8.92
N PHE A 101 -0.23 -7.67 8.49
CA PHE A 101 0.42 -8.78 7.80
C PHE A 101 1.07 -8.32 6.48
N PHE A 102 0.34 -7.61 5.63
CA PHE A 102 0.89 -7.11 4.36
C PHE A 102 2.03 -6.11 4.58
N TRP A 103 1.90 -5.16 5.50
CA TRP A 103 3.00 -4.24 5.82
C TRP A 103 4.20 -4.93 6.48
N LEU A 104 3.99 -6.02 7.21
CA LEU A 104 5.08 -6.84 7.73
C LEU A 104 5.82 -7.57 6.60
N LEU A 105 5.10 -8.16 5.64
CA LEU A 105 5.71 -8.75 4.45
C LEU A 105 6.53 -7.72 3.66
N LEU A 106 5.97 -6.53 3.42
CA LEU A 106 6.71 -5.41 2.81
C LEU A 106 8.01 -5.12 3.56
N SER A 107 7.95 -5.04 4.89
CA SER A 107 9.11 -4.70 5.73
C SER A 107 10.18 -5.78 5.62
N ILE A 108 9.80 -7.06 5.73
CA ILE A 108 10.72 -8.20 5.61
C ILE A 108 11.38 -8.22 4.24
N ILE A 109 10.58 -8.10 3.17
CA ILE A 109 11.09 -8.09 1.79
C ILE A 109 12.10 -6.93 1.60
N THR A 110 11.77 -5.74 2.10
CA THR A 110 12.65 -4.57 1.97
C THR A 110 13.99 -4.77 2.67
N VAL A 111 13.98 -5.32 3.89
CA VAL A 111 15.21 -5.61 4.64
C VAL A 111 16.05 -6.67 3.93
N CYS A 112 15.42 -7.74 3.42
CA CYS A 112 16.13 -8.81 2.72
C CYS A 112 16.78 -8.32 1.42
N ILE A 113 16.04 -7.59 0.58
CA ILE A 113 16.55 -7.08 -0.71
C ILE A 113 17.70 -6.08 -0.51
N THR A 114 17.66 -5.29 0.56
CA THR A 114 18.69 -4.29 0.85
C THR A 114 19.89 -4.86 1.61
N GLY A 115 19.98 -6.19 1.78
CA GLY A 115 21.10 -6.82 2.49
C GLY A 115 21.20 -6.40 3.95
N PHE A 116 20.05 -6.19 4.61
CA PHE A 116 19.97 -5.77 6.01
C PHE A 116 20.56 -4.38 6.30
N HIS A 117 20.57 -3.48 5.32
CA HIS A 117 21.02 -2.11 5.53
C HIS A 117 20.22 -1.43 6.67
N PRO A 118 20.85 -0.74 7.65
CA PRO A 118 20.15 -0.21 8.82
C PRO A 118 18.94 0.68 8.51
N LEU A 119 19.00 1.49 7.46
CA LEU A 119 17.88 2.37 7.05
C LEU A 119 16.65 1.60 6.56
N SER A 120 16.79 0.36 6.10
CA SER A 120 15.66 -0.46 5.63
C SER A 120 14.68 -0.81 6.75
N PHE A 121 15.16 -0.85 8.00
CA PHE A 121 14.34 -1.12 9.17
C PHE A 121 13.34 0.00 9.47
N LEU A 122 13.50 1.20 8.89
CA LEU A 122 12.52 2.27 9.02
C LEU A 122 11.13 1.88 8.47
N VAL A 123 11.08 0.94 7.51
CA VAL A 123 9.83 0.44 6.92
C VAL A 123 8.92 -0.25 7.97
N PHE A 124 9.49 -0.77 9.07
CA PHE A 124 8.69 -1.36 10.16
C PHE A 124 7.77 -0.36 10.87
N ILE A 125 7.89 0.94 10.60
CA ILE A 125 6.91 1.93 11.06
C ILE A 125 5.50 1.64 10.52
N TYR A 126 5.39 1.11 9.29
CA TYR A 126 4.11 0.79 8.67
C TYR A 126 3.34 -0.29 9.42
N PRO A 127 3.86 -1.51 9.63
CA PRO A 127 3.13 -2.50 10.44
C PRO A 127 2.91 -2.04 11.88
N ALA A 128 3.80 -1.19 12.44
CA ALA A 128 3.61 -0.62 13.77
C ALA A 128 2.33 0.23 13.88
N PHE A 129 1.94 0.95 12.81
CA PHE A 129 0.65 1.67 12.79
C PHE A 129 -0.53 0.72 12.98
N SER A 130 -0.64 -0.33 12.16
CA SER A 130 -1.75 -1.27 12.25
C SER A 130 -1.74 -2.05 13.57
N LEU A 131 -0.56 -2.53 13.99
CA LEU A 131 -0.40 -3.25 15.26
C LEU A 131 -0.72 -2.37 16.48
N SER A 132 -0.35 -1.08 16.46
CA SER A 132 -0.65 -0.17 17.57
C SER A 132 -2.16 0.00 17.77
N VAL A 133 -2.92 0.18 16.70
CA VAL A 133 -4.39 0.26 16.74
C VAL A 133 -5.02 -1.07 17.17
N LEU A 134 -4.46 -2.19 16.69
CA LEU A 134 -4.97 -3.53 16.98
C LEU A 134 -4.75 -3.94 18.45
N LEU A 135 -3.59 -3.64 19.00
CA LEU A 135 -3.15 -4.12 20.33
C LEU A 135 -3.46 -3.13 21.45
N ILE A 136 -3.48 -1.83 21.17
CA ILE A 136 -3.61 -0.78 22.19
C ILE A 136 -4.99 -0.13 22.10
N ARG A 137 -5.92 -0.56 22.96
CA ARG A 137 -7.34 -0.12 22.94
C ARG A 137 -7.56 1.40 23.01
N ARG A 138 -6.65 2.15 23.63
CA ARG A 138 -6.75 3.62 23.75
C ARG A 138 -6.43 4.37 22.46
N ILE A 139 -5.80 3.70 21.49
CA ILE A 139 -5.38 4.30 20.23
C ILE A 139 -6.57 4.36 19.27
N ARG A 140 -6.85 5.57 18.80
CA ARG A 140 -7.91 5.88 17.84
C ARG A 140 -7.34 5.93 16.43
N ILE A 141 -7.85 5.05 15.55
CA ILE A 141 -7.39 4.97 14.16
C ILE A 141 -7.67 6.27 13.41
N GLU A 142 -8.76 6.94 13.74
CA GLU A 142 -9.22 8.20 13.16
C GLU A 142 -8.20 9.32 13.37
N LYS A 143 -7.39 9.24 14.44
CA LYS A 143 -6.29 10.17 14.71
C LYS A 143 -4.99 9.72 14.07
N ILE A 144 -4.68 8.43 14.20
CA ILE A 144 -3.41 7.86 13.74
C ILE A 144 -3.29 7.93 12.22
N TYR A 145 -4.39 7.71 11.50
CA TYR A 145 -4.44 7.77 10.05
C TYR A 145 -3.82 9.05 9.47
N TRP A 146 -4.06 10.21 10.10
CA TRP A 146 -3.55 11.50 9.66
C TRP A 146 -2.03 11.67 9.82
N TYR A 147 -1.34 10.76 10.51
CA TYR A 147 0.13 10.78 10.58
C TYR A 147 0.79 10.08 9.39
N LEU A 148 0.06 9.23 8.66
CA LEU A 148 0.62 8.49 7.51
C LEU A 148 1.15 9.41 6.39
N PRO A 149 0.48 10.52 6.02
CA PRO A 149 1.04 11.49 5.07
C PRO A 149 2.39 12.05 5.51
N HIS A 150 2.55 12.37 6.80
CA HIS A 150 3.83 12.86 7.34
C HIS A 150 4.92 11.79 7.26
N VAL A 151 4.60 10.55 7.59
CA VAL A 151 5.54 9.42 7.50
C VAL A 151 5.93 9.16 6.04
N ASN A 152 4.97 9.12 5.13
CA ASN A 152 5.23 8.95 3.70
C ASN A 152 6.10 10.08 3.14
N THR A 153 5.84 11.32 3.55
CA THR A 153 6.63 12.49 3.14
C THR A 153 8.06 12.41 3.69
N ALA A 154 8.22 12.05 4.97
CA ALA A 154 9.53 11.95 5.59
C ALA A 154 10.36 10.80 5.00
N LEU A 155 9.81 9.59 4.91
CA LEU A 155 10.50 8.43 4.35
C LEU A 155 10.76 8.59 2.85
N GLY A 156 9.78 9.07 2.08
CA GLY A 156 9.94 9.35 0.67
C GLY A 156 10.97 10.46 0.41
N GLY A 157 10.95 11.52 1.21
CA GLY A 157 11.93 12.59 1.16
C GLY A 157 13.34 12.12 1.52
N LEU A 158 13.49 11.30 2.56
CA LEU A 158 14.77 10.67 2.93
C LEU A 158 15.30 9.78 1.80
N LEU A 159 14.44 8.95 1.19
CA LEU A 159 14.80 8.12 0.04
C LEU A 159 15.27 8.98 -1.13
N PHE A 160 14.52 10.03 -1.47
CA PHE A 160 14.88 10.96 -2.55
C PHE A 160 16.22 11.65 -2.29
N LEU A 161 16.43 12.20 -1.09
CA LEU A 161 17.69 12.84 -0.71
C LEU A 161 18.86 11.85 -0.71
N ALA A 162 18.63 10.61 -0.24
CA ALA A 162 19.66 9.57 -0.28
C ALA A 162 20.04 9.23 -1.73
N LEU A 163 19.06 9.05 -2.62
CA LEU A 163 19.30 8.75 -4.03
C LEU A 163 20.11 9.87 -4.72
N ILE A 164 19.80 11.14 -4.44
CA ILE A 164 20.52 12.29 -5.01
C ILE A 164 21.94 12.40 -4.43
N ASN A 165 22.07 12.38 -3.10
CA ASN A 165 23.35 12.68 -2.44
C ASN A 165 24.38 11.56 -2.59
N TYR A 166 23.94 10.31 -2.57
CA TYR A 166 24.84 9.16 -2.70
C TYR A 166 25.09 8.75 -4.15
N ARG A 167 24.58 9.50 -5.13
CA ARG A 167 24.70 9.21 -6.57
C ARG A 167 24.50 7.73 -6.89
N VAL A 168 23.50 7.11 -6.27
CA VAL A 168 23.22 5.68 -6.45
C VAL A 168 22.89 5.36 -7.92
N PHE A 169 22.46 6.38 -8.68
CA PHE A 169 22.44 6.35 -10.14
C PHE A 169 23.79 6.81 -10.72
N HIS A 170 24.62 5.84 -11.15
CA HIS A 170 25.66 6.06 -12.16
C HIS A 170 25.12 6.08 -13.61
N TRP A 171 23.80 6.03 -13.77
CA TRP A 171 23.13 5.95 -15.07
C TRP A 171 22.32 7.22 -15.36
N ILE A 172 23.04 8.29 -15.68
CA ILE A 172 22.77 9.20 -16.82
C ILE A 172 24.14 9.56 -17.38
#